data_AF-A0A0C4Y7J7-F1
#
_entry.id   AF-A0A0C4Y7J7-F1
#
_cell.length_a   1.000
_cell.length_b   1.000
_cell.length_c   1.000
_cell.angle_alpha   90.00
_cell.angle_beta   90.00
_cell.angle_gamma   90.00
#
_symmetry.space_group_name_H-M   'P 1'
#
loop_
_entity.id
_entity.type
_entity.pdbx_description
1 polymer ?
#
loop_
_entity_poly.entity_id
_entity_poly.type
_entity_poly.pdbx_seq_one_letter_code
_entity_poly.pdbx_strand_id
1 'polypeptide(L)'
;MALPDGWWAPHDGYVARVLSALTAQPDRIAVHWRQQALTGGEFAASVAVTAARLRELGAGPGAVVGVLTASNSPDMLRVRYAAHLLGAAVCHVRSTNPGTSGPSLPVGEQLRILLDTRVRVLFTDAENAGRARELAERARGRVALAEAGAPGDVRDPAAVPWRPRALAVIGFTSGSTGRPKGIRLSAAAWDNLVEVTGQAFTGEAGTAARLLVTTPLSHTVATMADAVLAGGGTVVLHEEFAPEPVLRALTGHRISHTFMATAQLYQLLDHAPLREADLSALRQLIYTGSAAAPARVAEAVRLLGPVLVQGYGTSESGRITLLHPGDHQDPGLHSTVGRPFPENEIAVHDPETEEELPPGATGEVWVRSPHLMDGYWADPALSMRTLRRGWYRTGDLGRIDERGCLSLLGRIADVVKTDGVLVHPAVVERRILTLPGIAQAAVFAVRDPDLVEHLKAAVVPRPGARIEAEDVRAHLAAGLGAGHVPEEVLILDALPLNAGGKPDKRRLRLAWHGTTHSNTPVREVS
;
A
#
# COMPACT_ATOMS: atom_id res chain seq x y z
N MET A 1 -25.20 16.10 24.58
CA MET A 1 -24.36 17.00 25.38
C MET A 1 -23.09 17.26 24.57
N ALA A 2 -22.62 18.51 24.43
CA ALA A 2 -21.35 18.76 23.76
C ALA A 2 -20.20 18.24 24.63
N LEU A 3 -19.20 17.61 24.04
CA LEU A 3 -18.00 17.21 24.77
C LEU A 3 -17.21 18.45 25.18
N PRO A 4 -16.50 18.41 26.31
CA PRO A 4 -15.55 19.47 26.62
C PRO A 4 -14.48 19.54 25.52
N ASP A 5 -14.06 20.76 25.20
CA ASP A 5 -12.96 20.98 24.26
C ASP A 5 -11.71 20.24 24.73
N GLY A 6 -11.06 19.53 23.80
CA GLY A 6 -9.85 18.77 24.11
C GLY A 6 -10.06 17.51 24.96
N TRP A 7 -11.25 16.89 24.97
CA TRP A 7 -11.50 15.64 25.70
C TRP A 7 -10.52 14.49 25.36
N TRP A 8 -9.84 14.57 24.21
CA TRP A 8 -8.81 13.63 23.77
C TRP A 8 -7.40 13.93 24.30
N ALA A 9 -7.21 15.04 25.04
CA ALA A 9 -5.91 15.52 25.51
C ALA A 9 -5.02 14.47 26.21
N PRO A 10 -5.55 13.50 26.99
CA PRO A 10 -4.71 12.46 27.59
C PRO A 10 -3.91 11.63 26.58
N HIS A 11 -4.39 11.49 25.33
CA HIS A 11 -3.80 10.57 24.35
C HIS A 11 -2.54 11.08 23.65
N ASP A 12 -2.22 12.38 23.68
CA ASP A 12 -1.01 13.10 23.18
C ASP A 12 -0.24 12.61 21.92
N GLY A 13 -0.79 11.69 21.12
CA GLY A 13 -0.23 11.17 19.86
C GLY A 13 -0.98 11.67 18.63
N TYR A 14 -0.80 11.04 17.46
CA TYR A 14 -1.36 11.56 16.20
C TYR A 14 -2.88 11.72 16.22
N VAL A 15 -3.62 10.86 16.93
CA VAL A 15 -5.09 11.00 17.01
C VAL A 15 -5.48 12.29 17.72
N ALA A 16 -4.71 12.71 18.72
CA ALA A 16 -4.91 14.00 19.37
C ALA A 16 -4.64 15.16 18.40
N ARG A 17 -3.59 15.06 17.58
CA ARG A 17 -3.29 16.06 16.52
C ARG A 17 -4.40 16.13 15.47
N VAL A 18 -4.92 14.98 15.02
CA VAL A 18 -6.06 14.90 14.10
C VAL A 18 -7.30 15.55 14.70
N LEU A 19 -7.70 15.16 15.91
CA LEU A 19 -8.92 15.71 16.53
C LEU A 19 -8.78 17.21 16.79
N SER A 20 -7.64 17.68 17.27
CA SER A 20 -7.37 19.12 17.43
C SER A 20 -7.51 19.89 16.13
N ALA A 21 -6.99 19.36 15.02
CA ALA A 21 -7.12 20.00 13.72
C ALA A 21 -8.59 20.01 13.20
N LEU A 22 -9.32 18.91 13.39
CA LEU A 22 -10.73 18.79 13.00
C LEU A 22 -11.62 19.76 13.78
N THR A 23 -11.38 19.92 15.09
CA THR A 23 -12.21 20.80 15.95
C THR A 23 -11.78 22.26 15.92
N ALA A 24 -10.56 22.57 15.47
CA ALA A 24 -10.13 23.95 15.27
C ALA A 24 -10.84 24.63 14.08
N GLN A 25 -11.31 23.84 13.10
CA GLN A 25 -12.09 24.31 11.95
C GLN A 25 -13.30 23.37 11.74
N PRO A 26 -14.29 23.38 12.65
CA PRO A 26 -15.33 22.35 12.70
C PRO A 26 -16.22 22.34 11.45
N ASP A 27 -16.45 23.49 10.81
CA ASP A 27 -17.29 23.60 9.61
C ASP A 27 -16.55 23.26 8.31
N ARG A 28 -15.23 23.08 8.36
CA ARG A 28 -14.44 22.74 7.17
C ARG A 28 -14.63 21.28 6.80
N ILE A 29 -14.76 21.00 5.51
CA ILE A 29 -14.79 19.62 5.01
C ILE A 29 -13.44 18.93 5.25
N ALA A 30 -13.48 17.87 6.04
CA ALA A 30 -12.34 17.03 6.35
C ALA A 30 -12.28 15.79 5.45
N VAL A 31 -13.43 15.19 5.13
CA VAL A 31 -13.51 13.94 4.35
C VAL A 31 -14.57 14.04 3.27
N HIS A 32 -14.20 13.73 2.03
CA HIS A 32 -15.15 13.44 0.95
C HIS A 32 -15.17 11.93 0.69
N TRP A 33 -16.36 11.35 0.58
CA TRP A 33 -16.54 9.96 0.19
C TRP A 33 -17.86 9.80 -0.55
N ARG A 34 -17.83 9.20 -1.74
CA ARG A 34 -18.99 9.11 -2.64
C ARG A 34 -19.57 10.52 -2.90
N GLN A 35 -20.87 10.70 -2.65
CA GLN A 35 -21.56 12.00 -2.76
C GLN A 35 -21.69 12.71 -1.41
N GLN A 36 -20.95 12.26 -0.39
CA GLN A 36 -20.99 12.81 0.96
C GLN A 36 -19.72 13.60 1.27
N ALA A 37 -19.90 14.64 2.08
CA ALA A 37 -18.83 15.44 2.65
C ALA A 37 -19.06 15.53 4.15
N LEU A 38 -18.04 15.16 4.93
CA LEU A 38 -18.06 15.26 6.39
C LEU A 38 -17.21 16.45 6.81
N THR A 39 -17.81 17.33 7.58
CA THR A 39 -17.11 18.42 8.25
C THR A 39 -16.20 17.89 9.36
N GLY A 40 -15.24 18.70 9.80
CA GLY A 40 -14.35 18.35 10.91
C GLY A 40 -15.12 18.06 12.20
N GLY A 41 -16.15 18.85 12.50
CA GLY A 41 -17.00 18.70 13.68
C GLY A 41 -17.83 17.42 13.64
N GLU A 42 -18.49 17.13 12.51
CA GLU A 42 -19.24 15.87 12.32
C GLU A 42 -18.33 14.66 12.47
N PHE A 43 -17.14 14.71 11.86
CA PHE A 43 -16.21 13.60 11.90
C PHE A 43 -15.65 13.37 13.31
N ALA A 44 -15.22 14.42 14.02
CA ALA A 44 -14.75 14.32 15.40
C ALA A 44 -15.84 13.81 16.36
N ALA A 45 -17.09 14.27 16.22
CA ALA A 45 -18.22 13.76 16.99
C ALA A 45 -18.46 12.27 16.74
N SER A 46 -18.36 11.84 15.47
CA SER A 46 -18.52 10.43 15.11
C SER A 46 -17.43 9.52 15.69
N VAL A 47 -16.19 10.03 15.83
CA VAL A 47 -15.09 9.33 16.51
C VAL A 47 -15.42 9.12 17.98
N ALA A 48 -15.95 10.14 18.67
CA ALA A 48 -16.33 10.03 20.08
C ALA A 48 -17.43 8.99 20.32
N VAL A 49 -18.50 9.02 19.50
CA VAL A 49 -19.60 8.03 19.58
C VAL A 49 -19.06 6.62 19.35
N THR A 50 -18.20 6.46 18.34
CA THR A 50 -17.57 5.17 18.03
C THR A 50 -16.69 4.70 19.18
N ALA A 51 -15.88 5.58 19.78
CA ALA A 51 -15.02 5.24 20.91
C ALA A 51 -15.83 4.81 22.14
N ALA A 52 -16.89 5.54 22.48
CA ALA A 52 -17.78 5.17 23.58
C ALA A 52 -18.37 3.76 23.36
N ARG A 53 -18.85 3.49 22.13
CA ARG A 53 -19.42 2.18 21.79
C ARG A 53 -18.39 1.06 21.83
N LEU A 54 -17.20 1.27 21.29
CA LEU A 54 -16.13 0.27 21.33
C LEU A 54 -15.74 -0.05 22.78
N ARG A 55 -15.69 0.97 23.65
CA ARG A 55 -15.39 0.80 25.08
C ARG A 55 -16.45 -0.05 25.80
N GLU A 56 -17.73 0.20 25.57
CA GLU A 56 -18.84 -0.61 26.12
C GLU A 56 -18.71 -2.09 25.74
N LEU A 57 -18.22 -2.36 24.54
CA LEU A 57 -18.01 -3.73 24.01
C LEU A 57 -16.66 -4.33 24.44
N GLY A 58 -15.89 -3.61 25.27
CA GLY A 58 -14.65 -4.10 25.87
C GLY A 58 -13.39 -3.80 25.06
N ALA A 59 -13.41 -2.82 24.15
CA ALA A 59 -12.17 -2.28 23.59
C ALA A 59 -11.46 -1.41 24.64
N GLY A 60 -10.14 -1.57 24.73
CA GLY A 60 -9.28 -0.90 25.69
C GLY A 60 -7.81 -1.30 25.51
N PRO A 61 -6.92 -0.93 26.45
CA PRO A 61 -5.50 -1.26 26.35
C PRO A 61 -5.24 -2.75 26.13
N GLY A 62 -4.56 -3.10 25.03
CA GLY A 62 -4.21 -4.47 24.68
C GLY A 62 -5.31 -5.27 23.95
N ALA A 63 -6.51 -4.69 23.77
CA ALA A 63 -7.53 -5.28 22.90
C ALA A 63 -7.21 -5.02 21.41
N VAL A 64 -7.77 -5.86 20.54
CA VAL A 64 -7.73 -5.66 19.08
C VAL A 64 -9.15 -5.47 18.57
N VAL A 65 -9.36 -4.41 17.79
CA VAL A 65 -10.60 -4.11 17.08
C VAL A 65 -10.45 -4.55 15.62
N GLY A 66 -11.24 -5.52 15.19
CA GLY A 66 -11.31 -5.94 13.79
C GLY A 66 -12.11 -4.91 12.98
N VAL A 67 -11.67 -4.63 11.76
CA VAL A 67 -12.30 -3.66 10.86
C VAL A 67 -12.78 -4.38 9.60
N LEU A 68 -14.10 -4.39 9.40
CA LEU A 68 -14.76 -4.96 8.22
C LEU A 68 -15.79 -3.95 7.66
N THR A 69 -15.30 -3.05 6.81
CA THR A 69 -16.07 -1.95 6.20
C THR A 69 -15.82 -1.93 4.70
N ALA A 70 -16.52 -1.08 3.96
CA ALA A 70 -16.22 -0.70 2.59
C ALA A 70 -14.78 -0.19 2.48
N SER A 71 -14.16 -0.47 1.33
CA SER A 71 -12.80 -0.03 1.01
C SER A 71 -12.73 1.49 1.01
N ASN A 72 -11.68 2.05 1.58
CA ASN A 72 -11.44 3.50 1.63
C ASN A 72 -12.68 4.29 2.08
N SER A 73 -13.27 3.92 3.21
CA SER A 73 -14.43 4.61 3.77
C SER A 73 -14.02 5.49 4.97
N PRO A 74 -14.81 6.54 5.29
CA PRO A 74 -14.63 7.33 6.51
C PRO A 74 -14.62 6.47 7.78
N ASP A 75 -15.35 5.35 7.74
CA ASP A 75 -15.45 4.39 8.83
C ASP A 75 -14.12 3.73 9.17
N MET A 76 -13.25 3.47 8.19
CA MET A 76 -11.91 2.93 8.43
C MET A 76 -11.03 3.90 9.23
N LEU A 77 -11.14 5.20 8.97
CA LEU A 77 -10.43 6.24 9.71
C LEU A 77 -11.04 6.40 11.11
N ARG A 78 -12.37 6.53 11.17
CA ARG A 78 -13.14 6.72 12.40
C ARG A 78 -12.88 5.63 13.43
N VAL A 79 -12.98 4.36 13.04
CA VAL A 79 -12.76 3.23 13.96
C VAL A 79 -11.31 3.15 14.42
N ARG A 80 -10.34 3.48 13.55
CA ARG A 80 -8.92 3.50 13.93
C ARG A 80 -8.66 4.54 15.01
N TYR A 81 -9.17 5.76 14.82
CA TYR A 81 -9.02 6.83 15.81
C TYR A 81 -9.71 6.47 17.13
N ALA A 82 -10.94 5.96 17.05
CA ALA A 82 -11.70 5.52 18.20
C ALA A 82 -10.99 4.40 19.00
N ALA A 83 -10.46 3.38 18.31
CA ALA A 83 -9.72 2.29 18.95
C ALA A 83 -8.42 2.79 19.60
N HIS A 84 -7.64 3.61 18.90
CA HIS A 84 -6.37 4.12 19.39
C HIS A 84 -6.55 5.05 20.61
N LEU A 85 -7.61 5.87 20.65
CA LEU A 85 -7.96 6.67 21.84
C LEU A 85 -8.23 5.82 23.09
N LEU A 86 -8.66 4.58 22.91
CA LEU A 86 -8.87 3.61 23.98
C LEU A 86 -7.61 2.77 24.27
N GLY A 87 -6.52 2.97 23.53
CA GLY A 87 -5.30 2.17 23.61
C GLY A 87 -5.45 0.76 23.01
N ALA A 88 -6.50 0.54 22.22
CA ALA A 88 -6.71 -0.70 21.47
C ALA A 88 -6.02 -0.62 20.11
N ALA A 89 -5.60 -1.77 19.60
CA ALA A 89 -5.08 -1.90 18.24
C ALA A 89 -6.21 -2.11 17.22
N VAL A 90 -5.92 -1.91 15.94
CA VAL A 90 -6.81 -2.31 14.83
C VAL A 90 -6.22 -3.42 13.97
N CYS A 91 -7.11 -4.23 13.40
CA CYS A 91 -6.78 -5.32 12.47
C CYS A 91 -7.76 -5.28 11.28
N HIS A 92 -7.27 -5.17 10.05
CA HIS A 92 -8.13 -5.15 8.87
C HIS A 92 -8.51 -6.55 8.42
N VAL A 93 -9.81 -6.84 8.32
CA VAL A 93 -10.35 -8.21 8.13
C VAL A 93 -11.02 -8.39 6.76
N ARG A 94 -11.23 -7.30 5.99
CA ARG A 94 -11.86 -7.38 4.66
C ARG A 94 -11.02 -8.20 3.68
N SER A 95 -9.71 -7.95 3.64
CA SER A 95 -8.82 -8.44 2.59
C SER A 95 -7.37 -8.58 3.10
N THR A 96 -6.69 -9.67 2.72
CA THR A 96 -5.21 -9.79 2.81
C THR A 96 -4.55 -9.85 1.44
N ASN A 97 -5.34 -10.19 0.41
CA ASN A 97 -4.97 -10.08 -1.00
C ASN A 97 -5.68 -8.84 -1.50
N PRO A 98 -4.95 -7.72 -1.56
CA PRO A 98 -5.56 -6.50 -2.00
C PRO A 98 -6.02 -6.81 -3.45
N GLY A 99 -7.21 -6.40 -3.95
CA GLY A 99 -7.45 -6.38 -5.41
C GLY A 99 -8.88 -6.38 -5.92
N THR A 100 -9.88 -6.66 -5.09
CA THR A 100 -11.27 -6.80 -5.55
C THR A 100 -12.24 -6.00 -4.69
N SER A 101 -13.29 -5.47 -5.31
CA SER A 101 -14.41 -4.73 -4.69
C SER A 101 -15.20 -5.60 -3.70
N GLY A 102 -15.23 -6.93 -3.92
CA GLY A 102 -15.89 -7.88 -3.04
C GLY A 102 -15.11 -8.20 -1.76
N PRO A 103 -15.74 -8.78 -0.72
CA PRO A 103 -15.01 -9.39 0.39
C PRO A 103 -14.10 -10.49 -0.17
N SER A 104 -12.81 -10.21 -0.28
CA SER A 104 -11.89 -11.05 -1.05
C SER A 104 -11.39 -12.26 -0.26
N LEU A 105 -11.65 -12.30 1.05
CA LEU A 105 -11.32 -13.43 1.91
C LEU A 105 -12.51 -14.35 2.13
N PRO A 106 -12.33 -15.68 1.94
CA PRO A 106 -13.29 -16.68 2.39
C PRO A 106 -13.62 -16.51 3.88
N VAL A 107 -14.84 -16.89 4.28
CA VAL A 107 -15.34 -16.70 5.66
C VAL A 107 -14.39 -17.32 6.66
N GLY A 108 -13.89 -18.51 6.34
CA GLY A 108 -12.96 -19.26 7.18
C GLY A 108 -11.64 -18.52 7.40
N GLU A 109 -11.13 -17.80 6.39
CA GLU A 109 -9.90 -17.03 6.53
C GLU A 109 -10.11 -15.79 7.39
N GLN A 110 -11.22 -15.08 7.19
CA GLN A 110 -11.60 -13.94 8.03
C GLN A 110 -11.80 -14.37 9.48
N LEU A 111 -12.54 -15.46 9.71
CA LEU A 111 -12.75 -16.02 11.03
C LEU A 111 -11.42 -16.41 11.68
N ARG A 112 -10.51 -17.01 10.92
CA ARG A 112 -9.18 -17.37 11.41
C ARG A 112 -8.37 -16.15 11.80
N ILE A 113 -8.35 -15.09 10.98
CA ILE A 113 -7.72 -13.81 11.32
C ILE A 113 -8.30 -13.26 12.63
N LEU A 114 -9.63 -13.21 12.78
CA LEU A 114 -10.28 -12.73 14.00
C LEU A 114 -9.84 -13.51 15.24
N LEU A 115 -9.81 -14.84 15.15
CA LEU A 115 -9.46 -15.71 16.27
C LEU A 115 -7.96 -15.67 16.59
N ASP A 116 -7.10 -15.73 15.57
CA ASP A 116 -5.64 -15.75 15.73
C ASP A 116 -5.13 -14.43 16.29
N THR A 117 -5.71 -13.30 15.86
CA THR A 117 -5.38 -11.96 16.37
C THR A 117 -6.14 -11.58 17.64
N ARG A 118 -6.97 -12.50 18.16
CA ARG A 118 -7.77 -12.31 19.38
C ARG A 118 -8.59 -11.02 19.34
N VAL A 119 -9.20 -10.74 18.18
CA VAL A 119 -10.10 -9.61 18.03
C VAL A 119 -11.20 -9.68 19.08
N ARG A 120 -11.38 -8.58 19.81
CA ARG A 120 -12.40 -8.47 20.86
C ARG A 120 -13.70 -7.91 20.31
N VAL A 121 -13.59 -6.91 19.45
CA VAL A 121 -14.73 -6.21 18.83
C VAL A 121 -14.51 -6.19 17.32
N LEU A 122 -15.48 -6.64 16.55
CA LEU A 122 -15.52 -6.46 15.09
C LEU A 122 -16.40 -5.24 14.79
N PHE A 123 -15.77 -4.18 14.27
CA PHE A 123 -16.47 -3.02 13.75
C PHE A 123 -16.83 -3.22 12.28
N THR A 124 -18.06 -2.86 11.92
CA THR A 124 -18.57 -3.02 10.56
C THR A 124 -19.49 -1.89 10.13
N ASP A 125 -19.64 -1.70 8.82
CA ASP A 125 -20.63 -0.79 8.24
C ASP A 125 -21.91 -1.53 7.78
N ALA A 126 -22.89 -0.78 7.27
CA ALA A 126 -24.16 -1.35 6.83
C ALA A 126 -24.00 -2.36 5.67
N GLU A 127 -23.08 -2.09 4.73
CA GLU A 127 -22.83 -2.95 3.56
C GLU A 127 -22.23 -4.30 3.94
N ASN A 128 -21.42 -4.34 5.00
CA ASN A 128 -20.74 -5.55 5.46
C ASN A 128 -21.39 -6.18 6.70
N ALA A 129 -22.48 -5.60 7.23
CA ALA A 129 -23.14 -6.05 8.45
C ALA A 129 -23.58 -7.53 8.39
N GLY A 130 -24.13 -7.99 7.26
CA GLY A 130 -24.52 -9.39 7.10
C GLY A 130 -23.33 -10.34 7.25
N ARG A 131 -22.19 -9.99 6.64
CA ARG A 131 -20.95 -10.76 6.77
C ARG A 131 -20.38 -10.72 8.18
N ALA A 132 -20.44 -9.56 8.82
CA ALA A 132 -19.94 -9.39 10.18
C ALA A 132 -20.74 -10.21 11.20
N ARG A 133 -22.09 -10.28 11.04
CA ARG A 133 -22.96 -11.14 11.86
C ARG A 133 -22.61 -12.62 11.70
N GLU A 134 -22.45 -13.09 10.45
CA GLU A 134 -22.00 -14.46 10.18
C GLU A 134 -20.68 -14.79 10.88
N LEU A 135 -19.70 -13.88 10.84
CA LEU A 135 -18.41 -14.06 11.50
C LEU A 135 -18.53 -14.07 13.02
N ALA A 136 -19.33 -13.17 13.60
CA ALA A 136 -19.55 -13.09 15.04
C ALA A 136 -20.25 -14.35 15.58
N GLU A 137 -21.25 -14.87 14.87
CA GLU A 137 -21.92 -16.13 15.18
C GLU A 137 -20.94 -17.31 15.16
N ARG A 138 -20.15 -17.43 14.09
CA ARG A 138 -19.12 -18.47 13.95
C ARG A 138 -18.02 -18.35 15.01
N ALA A 139 -17.75 -17.14 15.50
CA ALA A 139 -16.81 -16.89 16.59
C ALA A 139 -17.36 -17.28 17.98
N ARG A 140 -18.62 -17.71 18.09
CA ARG A 140 -19.25 -18.27 19.30
C ARG A 140 -19.08 -17.37 20.53
N GLY A 141 -19.40 -16.08 20.38
CA GLY A 141 -19.38 -15.10 21.47
C GLY A 141 -17.99 -14.56 21.86
N ARG A 142 -16.92 -14.97 21.17
CA ARG A 142 -15.56 -14.45 21.41
C ARG A 142 -15.36 -13.02 20.88
N VAL A 143 -16.14 -12.65 19.87
CA VAL A 143 -16.07 -11.37 19.17
C VAL A 143 -17.40 -10.65 19.33
N ALA A 144 -17.39 -9.45 19.92
CA ALA A 144 -18.55 -8.58 19.97
C ALA A 144 -18.69 -7.81 18.64
N LEU A 145 -19.92 -7.46 18.25
CA LEU A 145 -20.18 -6.70 17.02
C LEU A 145 -20.49 -5.23 17.33
N ALA A 146 -19.82 -4.32 16.61
CA ALA A 146 -20.11 -2.89 16.62
C ALA A 146 -20.50 -2.45 15.20
N GLU A 147 -21.72 -1.95 15.03
CA GLU A 147 -22.21 -1.47 13.73
C GLU A 147 -22.08 0.06 13.63
N ALA A 148 -21.59 0.54 12.50
CA ALA A 148 -21.50 1.95 12.15
C ALA A 148 -22.90 2.59 12.15
N GLY A 149 -23.00 3.82 12.67
CA GLY A 149 -24.26 4.56 12.67
C GLY A 149 -25.30 4.02 13.67
N ALA A 150 -24.95 3.05 14.52
CA ALA A 150 -25.78 2.68 15.66
C ALA A 150 -26.10 3.92 16.51
N PRO A 151 -27.36 4.11 16.95
CA PRO A 151 -27.72 5.24 17.80
C PRO A 151 -26.85 5.28 19.05
N GLY A 152 -26.27 6.43 19.33
CA GLY A 152 -25.42 6.64 20.50
C GLY A 152 -25.30 8.11 20.80
N ASP A 153 -25.37 8.46 22.09
CA ASP A 153 -25.11 9.81 22.52
C ASP A 153 -23.61 10.12 22.41
N VAL A 154 -23.30 11.34 22.00
CA VAL A 154 -21.95 11.88 22.14
C VAL A 154 -21.64 12.00 23.64
N ARG A 155 -20.72 11.16 24.14
CA ARG A 155 -20.27 11.08 25.54
C ARG A 155 -18.76 10.89 25.59
N ASP A 156 -18.15 11.33 26.69
CA ASP A 156 -16.70 11.23 26.85
C ASP A 156 -16.29 9.76 26.87
N PRO A 157 -15.52 9.28 25.87
CA PRO A 157 -15.08 7.89 25.85
C PRO A 157 -13.98 7.62 26.88
N ALA A 158 -13.55 8.64 27.65
CA ALA A 158 -12.47 8.62 28.62
C ALA A 158 -11.17 8.10 27.98
N ALA A 159 -10.65 8.89 27.04
CA ALA A 159 -9.42 8.62 26.31
C ALA A 159 -8.27 8.24 27.26
N VAL A 160 -7.46 7.27 26.86
CA VAL A 160 -6.37 6.75 27.69
C VAL A 160 -5.04 7.40 27.31
N PRO A 161 -4.07 7.47 28.25
CA PRO A 161 -2.73 7.96 27.96
C PRO A 161 -2.06 7.23 26.79
N TRP A 162 -1.36 7.99 25.96
CA TRP A 162 -0.54 7.42 24.89
C TRP A 162 0.46 6.40 25.43
N ARG A 163 0.67 5.31 24.70
CA ARG A 163 1.69 4.31 25.03
C ARG A 163 2.50 3.98 23.77
N PRO A 164 3.70 4.57 23.58
CA PRO A 164 4.45 4.43 22.33
C PRO A 164 4.71 2.98 21.91
N ARG A 165 4.94 2.08 22.88
CA ARG A 165 5.20 0.65 22.64
C ARG A 165 3.94 -0.22 22.56
N ALA A 166 2.75 0.36 22.70
CA ALA A 166 1.52 -0.40 22.53
C ALA A 166 1.32 -0.78 21.06
N LEU A 167 0.73 -1.94 20.82
CA LEU A 167 0.33 -2.34 19.48
C LEU A 167 -0.74 -1.38 18.96
N ALA A 168 -0.54 -0.83 17.77
CA ALA A 168 -1.51 0.05 17.11
C ALA A 168 -2.17 -0.67 15.93
N VAL A 169 -1.39 -1.33 15.07
CA VAL A 169 -1.93 -1.94 13.85
C VAL A 169 -1.40 -3.35 13.66
N ILE A 170 -2.30 -4.27 13.29
CA ILE A 170 -1.97 -5.55 12.69
C ILE A 170 -2.35 -5.50 11.20
N GLY A 171 -1.35 -5.33 10.34
CA GLY A 171 -1.52 -5.37 8.89
C GLY A 171 -1.20 -6.75 8.33
N PHE A 172 -1.98 -7.26 7.38
CA PHE A 172 -1.68 -8.55 6.74
C PHE A 172 -1.11 -8.38 5.34
N THR A 173 -0.07 -9.16 5.03
CA THR A 173 0.46 -9.29 3.66
C THR A 173 0.21 -10.68 3.10
N SER A 174 0.09 -10.78 1.78
CA SER A 174 0.04 -12.05 1.05
C SER A 174 1.39 -12.78 1.22
N GLY A 175 1.53 -13.62 2.23
CA GLY A 175 2.76 -14.37 2.46
C GLY A 175 3.11 -15.26 1.27
N SER A 176 4.39 -15.45 1.00
CA SER A 176 4.89 -16.35 -0.05
C SER A 176 4.44 -17.81 0.10
N THR A 177 4.09 -18.23 1.33
CA THR A 177 3.58 -19.56 1.67
C THR A 177 2.07 -19.71 1.48
N GLY A 178 1.37 -18.67 0.98
CA GLY A 178 -0.07 -18.64 0.82
C GLY A 178 -0.86 -18.34 2.10
N ARG A 179 -0.19 -18.28 3.27
CA ARG A 179 -0.79 -17.84 4.54
C ARG A 179 -0.47 -16.36 4.79
N PRO A 180 -1.46 -15.52 5.11
CA PRO A 180 -1.21 -14.12 5.43
C PRO A 180 -0.32 -13.97 6.66
N LYS A 181 0.66 -13.06 6.59
CA LYS A 181 1.56 -12.75 7.71
C LYS A 181 1.08 -11.48 8.39
N GLY A 182 0.80 -11.55 9.69
CA GLY A 182 0.37 -10.37 10.47
C GLY A 182 1.58 -9.55 10.89
N ILE A 183 1.72 -8.33 10.40
CA ILE A 183 2.77 -7.37 10.75
C ILE A 183 2.26 -6.54 11.93
N ARG A 184 3.04 -6.49 13.02
CA ARG A 184 2.70 -5.69 14.20
C ARG A 184 3.40 -4.35 14.14
N LEU A 185 2.65 -3.25 14.13
CA LEU A 185 3.18 -1.90 14.22
C LEU A 185 2.84 -1.31 15.61
N SER A 186 3.85 -0.75 16.26
CA SER A 186 3.66 0.00 17.51
C SER A 186 3.01 1.36 17.25
N ALA A 187 2.44 1.94 18.29
CA ALA A 187 1.89 3.29 18.26
C ALA A 187 2.96 4.32 17.87
N ALA A 188 4.19 4.18 18.37
CA ALA A 188 5.32 5.04 17.99
C ALA A 188 5.67 4.91 16.50
N ALA A 189 5.75 3.69 15.96
CA ALA A 189 6.05 3.49 14.54
C ALA A 189 4.98 4.15 13.65
N TRP A 190 3.70 4.02 14.00
CA TRP A 190 2.61 4.71 13.28
C TRP A 190 2.67 6.22 13.43
N ASP A 191 2.89 6.72 14.65
CA ASP A 191 2.94 8.15 14.97
C ASP A 191 4.08 8.85 14.22
N ASN A 192 5.28 8.26 14.24
CA ASN A 192 6.45 8.76 13.55
C ASN A 192 6.20 8.83 12.04
N LEU A 193 5.58 7.80 11.45
CA LEU A 193 5.20 7.81 10.02
C LEU A 193 4.22 8.93 9.69
N VAL A 194 3.27 9.24 10.58
CA VAL A 194 2.34 10.37 10.40
C VAL A 194 3.09 11.70 10.49
N GLU A 195 3.99 11.86 11.45
CA GLU A 195 4.76 13.08 11.64
C GLU A 195 5.67 13.40 10.46
N VAL A 196 6.56 12.48 10.08
CA VAL A 196 7.49 12.66 8.95
C VAL A 196 6.75 12.85 7.62
N THR A 197 5.56 12.24 7.47
CA THR A 197 4.71 12.46 6.30
C THR A 197 4.08 13.85 6.32
N GLY A 198 3.63 14.33 7.48
CA GLY A 198 3.08 15.67 7.65
C GLY A 198 4.10 16.76 7.31
N GLN A 199 5.35 16.60 7.77
CA GLN A 199 6.46 17.52 7.45
C GLN A 199 6.72 17.62 5.93
N ALA A 200 6.45 16.57 5.16
CA ALA A 200 6.58 16.61 3.70
C ALA A 200 5.43 17.35 3.00
N PHE A 201 4.28 17.55 3.67
CA PHE A 201 3.10 18.23 3.11
C PHE A 201 3.00 19.72 3.45
N THR A 202 3.85 20.22 4.35
CA THR A 202 3.83 21.62 4.84
C THR A 202 4.60 22.62 3.95
N GLY A 203 4.98 22.22 2.74
CA GLY A 203 5.93 22.96 1.88
C GLY A 203 5.53 24.39 1.44
N GLU A 204 4.27 24.80 1.56
CA GLU A 204 3.85 26.19 1.31
C GLU A 204 2.96 26.69 2.45
N ALA A 205 3.45 27.68 3.21
CA ALA A 205 2.70 28.32 4.28
C ALA A 205 1.43 28.98 3.72
N GLY A 206 0.26 28.39 3.97
CA GLY A 206 -1.04 29.03 3.73
C GLY A 206 -2.14 28.17 3.12
N THR A 207 -1.84 27.02 2.50
CA THR A 207 -2.87 26.13 1.93
C THR A 207 -2.79 24.73 2.50
N ALA A 208 -3.85 24.31 3.21
CA ALA A 208 -3.89 22.96 3.76
C ALA A 208 -4.07 21.89 2.67
N ALA A 209 -3.36 20.77 2.82
CA ALA A 209 -3.28 19.71 1.82
C ALA A 209 -4.65 19.08 1.50
N ARG A 210 -4.82 18.66 0.25
CA ARG A 210 -5.99 17.90 -0.23
C ARG A 210 -5.47 16.60 -0.83
N LEU A 211 -5.71 15.48 -0.15
CA LEU A 211 -5.22 14.16 -0.53
C LEU A 211 -6.29 13.35 -1.24
N LEU A 212 -6.01 12.87 -2.45
CA LEU A 212 -6.81 11.84 -3.09
C LEU A 212 -6.26 10.45 -2.76
N VAL A 213 -7.12 9.60 -2.20
CA VAL A 213 -6.83 8.21 -1.84
C VAL A 213 -7.52 7.27 -2.82
N THR A 214 -6.73 6.52 -3.59
CA THR A 214 -7.21 5.51 -4.57
C THR A 214 -6.59 4.13 -4.32
N THR A 215 -5.70 4.02 -3.33
CA THR A 215 -5.13 2.77 -2.84
C THR A 215 -5.69 2.45 -1.45
N PRO A 216 -5.64 1.19 -0.98
CA PRO A 216 -6.31 0.80 0.25
C PRO A 216 -5.74 1.49 1.50
N LEU A 217 -6.61 2.09 2.30
CA LEU A 217 -6.35 2.62 3.65
C LEU A 217 -5.91 1.55 4.67
N SER A 218 -5.89 0.26 4.28
CA SER A 218 -5.26 -0.81 5.07
C SER A 218 -3.74 -0.88 4.88
N HIS A 219 -3.17 -0.06 4.00
CA HIS A 219 -1.75 0.00 3.67
C HIS A 219 -1.18 1.41 3.84
N THR A 220 -0.05 1.69 3.21
CA THR A 220 0.80 2.88 3.39
C THR A 220 0.05 4.22 3.27
N VAL A 221 -0.98 4.33 2.44
CA VAL A 221 -1.71 5.60 2.25
C VAL A 221 -2.47 6.05 3.51
N ALA A 222 -2.69 5.14 4.47
CA ALA A 222 -3.36 5.46 5.72
C ALA A 222 -2.64 6.53 6.55
N THR A 223 -1.31 6.43 6.67
CA THR A 223 -0.50 7.41 7.42
C THR A 223 -0.43 8.75 6.69
N MET A 224 -0.58 8.77 5.35
CA MET A 224 -0.72 10.00 4.58
C MET A 224 -2.07 10.68 4.84
N ALA A 225 -3.17 9.92 4.88
CA ALA A 225 -4.49 10.45 5.23
C ALA A 225 -4.49 11.01 6.67
N ASP A 226 -3.89 10.28 7.61
CA ASP A 226 -3.75 10.72 9.00
C ASP A 226 -2.91 12.01 9.10
N ALA A 227 -1.81 12.12 8.35
CA ALA A 227 -0.95 13.31 8.30
C ALA A 227 -1.68 14.53 7.72
N VAL A 228 -2.47 14.33 6.65
CA VAL A 228 -3.26 15.40 6.03
C VAL A 228 -4.32 15.91 6.99
N LEU A 229 -5.04 15.02 7.67
CA LEU A 229 -6.05 15.41 8.65
C LEU A 229 -5.42 16.09 9.88
N ALA A 230 -4.28 15.60 10.36
CA ALA A 230 -3.51 16.23 11.45
C ALA A 230 -3.00 17.63 11.09
N GLY A 231 -2.74 17.89 9.81
CA GLY A 231 -2.40 19.22 9.28
C GLY A 231 -3.60 20.11 8.95
N GLY A 232 -4.84 19.70 9.30
CA GLY A 232 -6.06 20.44 8.98
C GLY A 232 -6.45 20.40 7.49
N GLY A 233 -5.98 19.40 6.76
CA GLY A 233 -6.28 19.15 5.35
C GLY A 233 -7.60 18.41 5.11
N THR A 234 -7.82 18.06 3.85
CA THR A 234 -9.00 17.32 3.38
C THR A 234 -8.57 16.02 2.70
N VAL A 235 -9.26 14.93 3.00
CA VAL A 235 -9.05 13.63 2.34
C VAL A 235 -10.24 13.31 1.44
N VAL A 236 -9.98 13.00 0.18
CA VAL A 236 -10.96 12.55 -0.81
C VAL A 236 -10.76 11.06 -1.03
N LEU A 237 -11.78 10.27 -0.70
CA LEU A 237 -11.70 8.82 -0.66
C LEU A 237 -12.39 8.20 -1.88
N HIS A 238 -11.62 7.52 -2.72
CA HIS A 238 -12.13 6.63 -3.75
C HIS A 238 -11.93 5.17 -3.33
N GLU A 239 -12.98 4.36 -3.43
CA GLU A 239 -12.94 2.94 -3.05
C GLU A 239 -11.99 2.14 -3.94
N GLU A 240 -11.86 2.55 -5.20
CA GLU A 240 -11.02 1.92 -6.20
C GLU A 240 -10.38 2.96 -7.13
N PHE A 241 -9.32 2.55 -7.83
CA PHE A 241 -8.71 3.35 -8.87
C PHE A 241 -9.40 3.13 -10.21
N ALA A 242 -9.76 4.23 -10.88
CA ALA A 242 -10.11 4.25 -12.28
C ALA A 242 -9.64 5.59 -12.88
N PRO A 243 -8.98 5.62 -14.06
CA PRO A 243 -8.33 6.82 -14.58
C PRO A 243 -9.26 8.03 -14.69
N GLU A 244 -10.46 7.80 -15.22
CA GLU A 244 -11.44 8.85 -15.50
C GLU A 244 -12.03 9.47 -14.21
N PRO A 245 -12.57 8.69 -13.22
CA PRO A 245 -12.92 9.23 -11.91
C PRO A 245 -11.76 9.93 -11.18
N VAL A 246 -10.54 9.38 -11.26
CA VAL A 246 -9.35 9.99 -10.64
C VAL A 246 -9.06 11.35 -11.25
N LEU A 247 -9.08 11.48 -12.57
CA LEU A 247 -8.83 12.75 -13.24
C LEU A 247 -9.89 13.81 -12.90
N ARG A 248 -11.16 13.42 -12.81
CA ARG A 248 -12.24 14.30 -12.32
C ARG A 248 -12.04 14.72 -10.87
N ALA A 249 -11.56 13.83 -10.01
CA ALA A 249 -11.27 14.17 -8.63
C ALA A 249 -10.08 15.13 -8.51
N LEU A 250 -9.00 14.87 -9.26
CA LEU A 250 -7.80 15.72 -9.29
C LEU A 250 -8.16 17.18 -9.64
N THR A 251 -8.97 17.36 -10.68
CA THR A 251 -9.44 18.67 -11.16
C THR A 251 -10.50 19.27 -10.25
N GLY A 252 -11.60 18.56 -10.02
CA GLY A 252 -12.80 19.07 -9.33
C GLY A 252 -12.58 19.36 -7.84
N HIS A 253 -11.81 18.52 -7.14
CA HIS A 253 -11.48 18.76 -5.73
C HIS A 253 -10.17 19.55 -5.54
N ARG A 254 -9.53 19.98 -6.64
CA ARG A 254 -8.23 20.69 -6.62
C ARG A 254 -7.19 19.96 -5.78
N ILE A 255 -7.03 18.66 -6.03
CA ILE A 255 -6.17 17.78 -5.24
C ILE A 255 -4.73 18.26 -5.34
N SER A 256 -4.07 18.39 -4.18
CA SER A 256 -2.65 18.76 -4.12
C SER A 256 -1.72 17.59 -3.94
N HIS A 257 -2.20 16.51 -3.31
CA HIS A 257 -1.41 15.32 -3.03
C HIS A 257 -2.16 14.07 -3.44
N THR A 258 -1.47 13.09 -4.02
CA THR A 258 -2.05 11.76 -4.25
C THR A 258 -0.97 10.70 -4.22
N PHE A 259 -1.41 9.48 -3.96
CA PHE A 259 -0.57 8.29 -3.95
C PHE A 259 -1.14 7.28 -4.95
N MET A 260 -0.28 6.75 -5.80
CA MET A 260 -0.65 5.73 -6.78
C MET A 260 0.31 4.55 -6.74
N ALA A 261 -0.21 3.37 -7.07
CA ALA A 261 0.68 2.30 -7.49
C ALA A 261 1.31 2.64 -8.85
N THR A 262 2.51 2.14 -9.13
CA THR A 262 3.17 2.35 -10.44
C THR A 262 2.27 1.95 -11.63
N ALA A 263 1.50 0.87 -11.51
CA ALA A 263 0.58 0.45 -12.57
C ALA A 263 -0.61 1.41 -12.76
N GLN A 264 -1.11 2.00 -11.67
CA GLN A 264 -2.17 3.00 -11.70
C GLN A 264 -1.68 4.31 -12.34
N LEU A 265 -0.46 4.73 -12.01
CA LEU A 265 0.20 5.85 -12.70
C LEU A 265 0.23 5.58 -14.21
N TYR A 266 0.65 4.39 -14.64
CA TYR A 266 0.68 4.04 -16.07
C TYR A 266 -0.69 4.10 -16.73
N GLN A 267 -1.72 3.56 -16.08
CA GLN A 267 -3.09 3.65 -16.58
C GLN A 267 -3.57 5.11 -16.71
N LEU A 268 -3.17 5.98 -15.77
CA LEU A 268 -3.45 7.41 -15.87
C LEU A 268 -2.72 8.06 -17.05
N LEU A 269 -1.43 7.75 -17.27
CA LEU A 269 -0.64 8.29 -18.39
C LEU A 269 -1.22 7.91 -19.76
N ASP A 270 -1.80 6.71 -19.86
CA ASP A 270 -2.40 6.21 -21.09
C ASP A 270 -3.84 6.71 -21.30
N HIS A 271 -4.44 7.37 -20.29
CA HIS A 271 -5.78 7.93 -20.39
C HIS A 271 -5.77 9.25 -21.17
N ALA A 272 -6.34 9.26 -22.38
CA ALA A 272 -6.24 10.38 -23.31
C ALA A 272 -6.62 11.76 -22.71
N PRO A 273 -7.73 11.89 -21.94
CA PRO A 273 -8.13 13.15 -21.29
C PRO A 273 -7.09 13.75 -20.33
N LEU A 274 -6.09 13.00 -19.87
CA LEU A 274 -5.04 13.53 -18.99
C LEU A 274 -4.35 14.77 -19.59
N ARG A 275 -4.17 14.78 -20.92
CA ARG A 275 -3.46 15.85 -21.64
C ARG A 275 -4.17 17.21 -21.58
N GLU A 276 -5.47 17.19 -21.29
CA GLU A 276 -6.33 18.39 -21.28
C GLU A 276 -6.73 18.80 -19.86
N ALA A 277 -6.36 18.02 -18.84
CA ALA A 277 -6.78 18.25 -17.47
C ALA A 277 -6.01 19.40 -16.79
N ASP A 278 -6.73 20.25 -16.05
CA ASP A 278 -6.12 21.24 -15.16
C ASP A 278 -5.57 20.58 -13.89
N LEU A 279 -4.27 20.29 -13.88
CA LEU A 279 -3.56 19.75 -12.73
C LEU A 279 -2.76 20.82 -11.96
N SER A 280 -3.08 22.11 -12.14
CA SER A 280 -2.35 23.23 -11.53
C SER A 280 -2.38 23.24 -9.99
N ALA A 281 -3.34 22.53 -9.38
CA ALA A 281 -3.40 22.33 -7.93
C ALA A 281 -2.47 21.22 -7.43
N LEU A 282 -2.09 20.27 -8.30
CA LEU A 282 -1.27 19.13 -7.93
C LEU A 282 0.14 19.61 -7.57
N ARG A 283 0.62 19.17 -6.40
CA ARG A 283 1.96 19.48 -5.87
C ARG A 283 2.81 18.23 -5.79
N GLN A 284 2.20 17.11 -5.42
CA GLN A 284 2.91 15.85 -5.27
C GLN A 284 2.06 14.66 -5.71
N LEU A 285 2.63 13.83 -6.58
CA LEU A 285 2.13 12.50 -6.90
C LEU A 285 3.20 11.49 -6.48
N ILE A 286 2.94 10.79 -5.39
CA ILE A 286 3.79 9.70 -4.93
C ILE A 286 3.41 8.43 -5.70
N TYR A 287 4.38 7.75 -6.29
CA TYR A 287 4.18 6.45 -6.90
C TYR A 287 5.12 5.39 -6.33
N THR A 288 4.61 4.19 -6.12
CA THR A 288 5.38 3.07 -5.54
C THR A 288 4.73 1.73 -5.85
N GLY A 289 5.23 0.66 -5.24
CA GLY A 289 4.63 -0.65 -5.24
C GLY A 289 5.31 -1.63 -6.18
N SER A 290 5.85 -1.17 -7.30
CA SER A 290 6.71 -1.97 -8.18
C SER A 290 7.79 -1.11 -8.78
N ALA A 291 8.83 -1.76 -9.32
CA ALA A 291 9.85 -1.08 -10.11
C ALA A 291 9.17 -0.29 -11.24
N ALA A 292 9.53 0.99 -11.36
CA ALA A 292 9.09 1.82 -12.46
C ALA A 292 10.07 1.68 -13.63
N ALA A 293 9.54 1.71 -14.84
CA ALA A 293 10.32 1.65 -16.06
C ALA A 293 10.81 3.06 -16.37
N PRO A 294 12.12 3.27 -16.58
CA PRO A 294 12.67 4.60 -16.85
C PRO A 294 11.95 5.36 -17.97
N ALA A 295 11.58 4.67 -19.05
CA ALA A 295 10.84 5.26 -20.16
C ALA A 295 9.46 5.82 -19.75
N ARG A 296 8.76 5.12 -18.84
CA ARG A 296 7.45 5.53 -18.33
C ARG A 296 7.57 6.64 -17.29
N VAL A 297 8.64 6.64 -16.49
CA VAL A 297 8.98 7.75 -15.59
C VAL A 297 9.24 9.01 -16.40
N ALA A 298 10.05 8.93 -17.46
CA ALA A 298 10.30 10.05 -18.36
C ALA A 298 9.02 10.56 -19.04
N GLU A 299 8.11 9.67 -19.43
CA GLU A 299 6.79 10.04 -19.95
C GLU A 299 5.94 10.77 -18.91
N ALA A 300 5.92 10.28 -17.67
CA ALA A 300 5.23 10.92 -16.57
C ALA A 300 5.77 12.32 -16.28
N VAL A 301 7.10 12.49 -16.26
CA VAL A 301 7.73 13.81 -16.06
C VAL A 301 7.30 14.81 -17.14
N ARG A 302 7.23 14.38 -18.39
CA ARG A 302 6.78 15.25 -19.50
C ARG A 302 5.30 15.65 -19.39
N LEU A 303 4.43 14.72 -18.98
CA LEU A 303 2.98 14.95 -18.95
C LEU A 303 2.51 15.64 -17.67
N LEU A 304 3.12 15.34 -16.52
CA LEU A 304 2.69 15.78 -15.20
C LEU A 304 3.58 16.88 -14.61
N GLY A 305 4.78 17.09 -15.16
CA GLY A 305 5.74 18.06 -14.66
C GLY A 305 6.44 17.62 -13.37
N PRO A 306 7.01 18.57 -12.59
CA PRO A 306 7.85 18.31 -11.43
C PRO A 306 7.03 18.04 -10.16
N VAL A 307 6.06 17.12 -10.23
CA VAL A 307 5.23 16.70 -9.08
C VAL A 307 5.54 15.27 -8.61
N LEU A 308 6.35 14.54 -9.38
CA LEU A 308 6.55 13.11 -9.16
C LEU A 308 7.52 12.82 -8.01
N VAL A 309 7.11 11.90 -7.13
CA VAL A 309 7.97 11.33 -6.09
C VAL A 309 7.90 9.82 -6.16
N GLN A 310 9.03 9.17 -6.43
CA GLN A 310 9.10 7.72 -6.38
C GLN A 310 9.36 7.29 -4.95
N GLY A 311 8.56 6.39 -4.42
CA GLY A 311 8.83 5.72 -3.14
C GLY A 311 9.25 4.28 -3.36
N TYR A 312 10.18 3.78 -2.54
CA TYR A 312 10.32 2.35 -2.28
C TYR A 312 10.09 2.11 -0.79
N GLY A 313 9.45 0.99 -0.45
CA GLY A 313 9.03 0.67 0.90
C GLY A 313 8.40 -0.71 1.02
N THR A 314 8.25 -1.17 2.25
CA THR A 314 7.58 -2.44 2.59
C THR A 314 6.49 -2.21 3.65
N SER A 315 5.61 -3.20 3.86
CA SER A 315 4.60 -3.08 4.92
C SER A 315 5.23 -3.17 6.32
N GLU A 316 6.41 -3.77 6.42
CA GLU A 316 7.19 -3.99 7.63
C GLU A 316 8.03 -2.77 8.06
N SER A 317 8.29 -1.83 7.16
CA SER A 317 9.18 -0.68 7.42
C SER A 317 8.61 0.67 7.01
N GLY A 318 7.48 0.71 6.30
CA GLY A 318 7.00 1.94 5.68
C GLY A 318 7.85 2.33 4.47
N ARG A 319 8.12 3.62 4.30
CA ARG A 319 8.94 4.15 3.20
C ARG A 319 10.41 3.96 3.55
N ILE A 320 11.17 3.37 2.63
CA ILE A 320 12.60 3.11 2.74
C ILE A 320 13.42 4.19 2.03
N THR A 321 13.08 4.52 0.78
CA THR A 321 13.74 5.58 -0.01
C THR A 321 12.74 6.49 -0.71
N LEU A 322 13.23 7.67 -1.16
CA LEU A 322 12.53 8.58 -2.06
C LEU A 322 13.43 9.08 -3.19
N LEU A 323 12.82 9.20 -4.37
CA LEU A 323 13.32 10.01 -5.49
C LEU A 323 12.44 11.26 -5.60
N HIS A 324 13.00 12.45 -5.40
CA HIS A 324 12.23 13.70 -5.34
C HIS A 324 11.96 14.29 -6.74
N PRO A 325 11.07 15.30 -6.89
CA PRO A 325 10.71 15.81 -8.21
C PRO A 325 11.90 16.47 -8.95
N GLY A 326 12.85 17.02 -8.20
CA GLY A 326 14.11 17.53 -8.75
C GLY A 326 15.01 16.42 -9.30
N ASP A 327 15.10 15.27 -8.62
CA ASP A 327 15.87 14.12 -9.09
C ASP A 327 15.27 13.53 -10.37
N HIS A 328 13.95 13.63 -10.56
CA HIS A 328 13.27 13.18 -11.79
C HIS A 328 13.65 13.99 -13.03
N GLN A 329 14.29 15.15 -12.89
CA GLN A 329 14.82 15.92 -14.02
C GLN A 329 16.10 15.31 -14.60
N ASP A 330 16.72 14.36 -13.91
CA ASP A 330 17.86 13.58 -14.39
C ASP A 330 17.41 12.18 -14.84
N PRO A 331 17.36 11.90 -16.16
CA PRO A 331 17.01 10.58 -16.69
C PRO A 331 17.89 9.44 -16.17
N GLY A 332 19.14 9.73 -15.79
CA GLY A 332 20.06 8.75 -15.22
C GLY A 332 19.61 8.21 -13.86
N LEU A 333 18.72 8.91 -13.16
CA LEU A 333 18.17 8.48 -11.87
C LEU A 333 16.87 7.68 -11.99
N HIS A 334 16.25 7.62 -13.17
CA HIS A 334 14.95 6.95 -13.36
C HIS A 334 15.01 5.43 -13.17
N SER A 335 16.20 4.83 -13.19
CA SER A 335 16.41 3.41 -12.86
C SER A 335 16.60 3.13 -11.37
N THR A 336 16.72 4.18 -10.56
CA THR A 336 16.92 4.09 -9.11
C THR A 336 15.57 4.17 -8.39
N VAL A 337 15.59 3.97 -7.07
CA VAL A 337 14.49 4.28 -6.15
C VAL A 337 14.85 5.43 -5.22
N GLY A 338 15.87 6.21 -5.59
CA GLY A 338 16.34 7.38 -4.87
C GLY A 338 17.13 7.07 -3.60
N ARG A 339 17.11 8.02 -2.66
CA ARG A 339 17.96 8.06 -1.46
C ARG A 339 17.17 7.68 -0.20
N PRO A 340 17.84 7.32 0.91
CA PRO A 340 17.15 6.98 2.16
C PRO A 340 16.08 8.00 2.54
N PHE A 341 14.91 7.49 2.92
CA PHE A 341 13.84 8.27 3.54
C PHE A 341 14.36 8.86 4.87
N PRO A 342 13.88 10.04 5.32
CA PRO A 342 14.38 10.62 6.57
C PRO A 342 14.33 9.62 7.72
N GLU A 343 15.38 9.65 8.54
CA GLU A 343 15.59 8.75 9.70
C GLU A 343 15.88 7.28 9.36
N ASN A 344 15.95 6.92 8.08
CA ASN A 344 16.34 5.57 7.67
C ASN A 344 17.84 5.48 7.37
N GLU A 345 18.43 4.42 7.90
CA GLU A 345 19.74 3.92 7.46
C GLU A 345 19.51 2.73 6.51
N ILE A 346 20.27 2.68 5.42
CA ILE A 346 20.21 1.60 4.43
C ILE A 346 21.62 1.09 4.20
N ALA A 347 21.77 -0.23 4.26
CA ALA A 347 23.00 -0.93 3.93
C ALA A 347 22.70 -2.09 2.98
N VAL A 348 23.71 -2.51 2.20
CA VAL A 348 23.61 -3.67 1.31
C VAL A 348 24.48 -4.77 1.91
N HIS A 349 23.89 -5.93 2.18
CA HIS A 349 24.57 -7.05 2.82
C HIS A 349 24.66 -8.26 1.90
N ASP A 350 25.69 -9.08 2.09
CA ASP A 350 25.70 -10.41 1.51
C ASP A 350 24.57 -11.25 2.15
N PRO A 351 23.69 -11.87 1.36
CA PRO A 351 22.53 -12.59 1.89
C PRO A 351 22.91 -13.86 2.69
N GLU A 352 24.10 -14.43 2.46
CA GLU A 352 24.61 -15.65 3.10
C GLU A 352 25.51 -15.34 4.30
N THR A 353 26.54 -14.50 4.11
CA THR A 353 27.50 -14.16 5.19
C THR A 353 26.96 -13.12 6.16
N GLU A 354 25.91 -12.37 5.77
CA GLU A 354 25.36 -11.21 6.48
C GLU A 354 26.35 -10.03 6.63
N GLU A 355 27.50 -10.08 5.97
CA GLU A 355 28.49 -8.99 6.00
C GLU A 355 28.01 -7.81 5.14
N GLU A 356 28.29 -6.60 5.60
CA GLU A 356 28.00 -5.38 4.83
C GLU A 356 28.94 -5.31 3.63
N LEU A 357 28.38 -5.10 2.44
CA LEU A 357 29.11 -5.03 1.19
C LEU A 357 29.55 -3.59 0.88
N PRO A 358 30.67 -3.40 0.17
CA PRO A 358 31.13 -2.06 -0.21
C PRO A 358 30.15 -1.37 -1.18
N PRO A 359 30.20 -0.02 -1.30
CA PRO A 359 29.39 0.72 -2.27
C PRO A 359 29.50 0.16 -3.69
N GLY A 360 28.39 0.16 -4.43
CA GLY A 360 28.30 -0.39 -5.79
C GLY A 360 28.13 -1.92 -5.88
N ALA A 361 28.48 -2.67 -4.82
CA ALA A 361 28.25 -4.11 -4.78
C ALA A 361 26.74 -4.43 -4.70
N THR A 362 26.38 -5.61 -5.21
CA THR A 362 25.00 -6.10 -5.22
C THR A 362 24.80 -7.08 -4.07
N GLY A 363 23.75 -6.87 -3.28
CA GLY A 363 23.37 -7.74 -2.17
C GLY A 363 21.94 -7.49 -1.71
N GLU A 364 21.59 -8.04 -0.54
CA GLU A 364 20.30 -7.80 0.10
C GLU A 364 20.24 -6.40 0.71
N VAL A 365 19.16 -5.67 0.44
CA VAL A 365 18.91 -4.36 1.06
C VAL A 365 18.45 -4.56 2.50
N TRP A 366 19.18 -3.99 3.45
CA TRP A 366 18.84 -3.99 4.87
C TRP A 366 18.51 -2.57 5.31
N VAL A 367 17.50 -2.41 6.16
CA VAL A 367 17.01 -1.10 6.62
C VAL A 367 16.95 -1.03 8.12
N ARG A 368 17.50 0.04 8.70
CA ARG A 368 17.30 0.39 10.11
C ARG A 368 16.52 1.69 10.14
N SER A 369 15.42 1.70 10.90
CA SER A 369 14.47 2.80 10.88
C SER A 369 13.67 2.82 12.19
N PRO A 370 13.25 4.00 12.68
CA PRO A 370 12.27 4.09 13.76
C PRO A 370 10.85 3.69 13.32
N HIS A 371 10.63 3.43 12.03
CA HIS A 371 9.32 3.08 11.44
C HIS A 371 9.12 1.56 11.29
N LEU A 372 10.10 0.75 11.74
CA LEU A 372 10.04 -0.70 11.63
C LEU A 372 8.90 -1.30 12.46
N MET A 373 8.38 -2.42 11.96
CA MET A 373 7.50 -3.30 12.72
C MET A 373 8.16 -3.85 13.98
N ASP A 374 7.33 -4.22 14.96
CA ASP A 374 7.75 -4.96 16.16
C ASP A 374 7.97 -6.46 15.86
N GLY A 375 7.64 -6.91 14.65
CA GLY A 375 7.74 -8.30 14.20
C GLY A 375 6.38 -8.90 13.84
N TYR A 376 6.40 -10.16 13.38
CA TYR A 376 5.21 -10.86 12.93
C TYR A 376 4.39 -11.44 14.09
N TRP A 377 3.07 -11.30 13.99
CA TRP A 377 2.09 -11.84 14.91
C TRP A 377 2.17 -13.36 14.97
N ALA A 378 2.33 -13.90 16.18
CA ALA A 378 2.42 -15.33 16.45
C ALA A 378 3.50 -16.10 15.65
N ASP A 379 4.52 -15.41 15.12
CA ASP A 379 5.64 -16.03 14.41
C ASP A 379 7.00 -15.41 14.84
N PRO A 380 7.48 -15.77 16.05
CA PRO A 380 8.74 -15.26 16.57
C PRO A 380 9.94 -15.73 15.72
N ALA A 381 9.86 -16.91 15.12
CA ALA A 381 10.93 -17.44 14.30
C ALA A 381 11.12 -16.61 13.01
N LEU A 382 10.03 -16.27 12.32
CA LEU A 382 10.10 -15.35 11.18
C LEU A 382 10.53 -13.95 11.61
N SER A 383 10.05 -13.48 12.77
CA SER A 383 10.44 -12.18 13.31
C SER A 383 11.95 -12.08 13.54
N MET A 384 12.57 -13.06 14.19
CA MET A 384 14.02 -13.08 14.45
C MET A 384 14.86 -13.24 13.18
N ARG A 385 14.33 -13.91 12.15
CA ARG A 385 15.00 -13.99 10.84
C ARG A 385 14.92 -12.67 10.08
N THR A 386 13.82 -11.94 10.24
CA THR A 386 13.53 -10.72 9.46
C THR A 386 14.08 -9.46 10.13
N LEU A 387 13.99 -9.37 11.46
CA LEU A 387 14.59 -8.33 12.29
C LEU A 387 15.88 -8.88 12.90
N ARG A 388 17.01 -8.52 12.29
CA ARG A 388 18.33 -9.10 12.54
C ARG A 388 19.30 -8.00 12.94
N ARG A 389 19.85 -8.06 14.17
CA ARG A 389 20.87 -7.10 14.66
C ARG A 389 20.43 -5.62 14.51
N GLY A 390 19.16 -5.33 14.78
CA GLY A 390 18.58 -3.99 14.63
C GLY A 390 18.27 -3.57 13.18
N TRP A 391 18.51 -4.45 12.21
CA TRP A 391 18.15 -4.25 10.81
C TRP A 391 16.90 -5.05 10.44
N TYR A 392 16.11 -4.51 9.52
CA TYR A 392 15.09 -5.23 8.78
C TYR A 392 15.67 -5.74 7.46
N ARG A 393 15.65 -7.06 7.28
CA ARG A 393 15.99 -7.75 6.03
C ARG A 393 14.83 -7.66 5.07
N THR A 394 14.97 -6.86 4.00
CA THR A 394 13.87 -6.59 3.06
C THR A 394 13.55 -7.80 2.17
N GLY A 395 14.53 -8.69 1.94
CA GLY A 395 14.49 -9.73 0.91
C GLY A 395 14.60 -9.19 -0.52
N ASP A 396 14.84 -7.88 -0.70
CA ASP A 396 15.06 -7.23 -1.99
C ASP A 396 16.56 -7.16 -2.29
N LEU A 397 16.94 -7.44 -3.53
CA LEU A 397 18.30 -7.28 -4.04
C LEU A 397 18.48 -5.88 -4.62
N GLY A 398 19.59 -5.25 -4.26
CA GLY A 398 19.92 -3.93 -4.76
C GLY A 398 21.39 -3.56 -4.61
N ARG A 399 21.71 -2.36 -5.07
CA ARG A 399 23.03 -1.73 -4.93
C ARG A 399 22.88 -0.23 -4.73
N ILE A 400 23.75 0.37 -3.94
CA ILE A 400 23.82 1.83 -3.75
C ILE A 400 24.96 2.37 -4.59
N ASP A 401 24.69 3.37 -5.42
CA ASP A 401 25.71 4.02 -6.26
C ASP A 401 26.48 5.13 -5.51
N GLU A 402 27.46 5.72 -6.19
CA GLU A 402 28.28 6.82 -5.65
C GLU A 402 27.47 8.08 -5.31
N ARG A 403 26.26 8.22 -5.85
CA ARG A 403 25.33 9.33 -5.58
C ARG A 403 24.42 9.04 -4.37
N GLY A 404 24.63 7.90 -3.71
CA GLY A 404 23.81 7.41 -2.60
C GLY A 404 22.42 6.92 -3.04
N CYS A 405 22.21 6.69 -4.34
CA CYS A 405 20.92 6.25 -4.87
C CYS A 405 20.87 4.72 -4.90
N LEU A 406 19.78 4.17 -4.34
CA LEU A 406 19.53 2.74 -4.35
C LEU A 406 18.93 2.32 -5.70
N SER A 407 19.47 1.28 -6.32
CA SER A 407 18.86 0.59 -7.46
C SER A 407 18.38 -0.80 -7.04
N LEU A 408 17.11 -1.11 -7.31
CA LEU A 408 16.55 -2.45 -7.08
C LEU A 408 16.73 -3.34 -8.31
N LEU A 409 17.11 -4.59 -8.05
CA LEU A 409 17.36 -5.61 -9.07
C LEU A 409 16.29 -6.71 -9.07
N GLY A 410 15.61 -6.93 -7.95
CA GLY A 410 14.53 -7.90 -7.82
C GLY A 410 14.39 -8.36 -6.37
N ARG A 411 13.67 -9.46 -6.14
CA ARG A 411 13.62 -10.12 -4.83
C ARG A 411 14.46 -11.38 -4.85
N ILE A 412 15.11 -11.71 -3.73
CA ILE A 412 15.84 -12.97 -3.55
C ILE A 412 14.91 -14.16 -3.83
N ALA A 413 13.68 -14.10 -3.34
CA ALA A 413 12.69 -15.17 -3.47
C ALA A 413 12.08 -15.29 -4.89
N ASP A 414 12.23 -14.27 -5.74
CA ASP A 414 11.66 -14.25 -7.10
C ASP A 414 12.71 -14.57 -8.18
N VAL A 415 13.98 -14.78 -7.82
CA VAL A 415 15.01 -15.14 -8.80
C VAL A 415 14.65 -16.49 -9.42
N VAL A 416 14.52 -16.49 -10.74
CA VAL A 416 14.17 -17.68 -11.52
C VAL A 416 15.46 -18.39 -11.92
N LYS A 417 15.53 -19.68 -11.65
CA LYS A 417 16.66 -20.53 -12.01
C LYS A 417 16.29 -21.37 -13.24
N THR A 418 16.69 -20.91 -14.41
CA THR A 418 16.36 -21.56 -15.69
C THR A 418 17.60 -21.65 -16.56
N ASP A 419 17.81 -22.81 -17.20
CA ASP A 419 18.93 -23.07 -18.12
C ASP A 419 20.32 -22.66 -17.60
N GLY A 420 20.57 -22.83 -16.29
CA GLY A 420 21.84 -22.47 -15.66
C GLY A 420 22.08 -20.97 -15.45
N VAL A 421 21.07 -20.13 -15.72
CA VAL A 421 21.10 -18.68 -15.52
C VAL A 421 20.19 -18.28 -14.37
N LEU A 422 20.66 -17.33 -13.55
CA LEU A 422 19.84 -16.65 -12.54
C LEU A 422 19.17 -15.44 -13.18
N VAL A 423 17.87 -15.56 -13.47
CA VAL A 423 17.09 -14.50 -14.09
C VAL A 423 16.36 -13.70 -13.01
N HIS A 424 16.56 -12.39 -13.01
CA HIS A 424 15.81 -11.46 -12.17
C HIS A 424 14.59 -10.92 -12.93
N PRO A 425 13.35 -11.29 -12.57
CA PRO A 425 12.16 -10.89 -13.33
C PRO A 425 12.03 -9.38 -13.55
N ALA A 426 12.38 -8.56 -12.55
CA ALA A 426 12.30 -7.10 -12.65
C ALA A 426 13.26 -6.51 -13.70
N VAL A 427 14.40 -7.16 -13.98
CA VAL A 427 15.32 -6.76 -15.06
C VAL A 427 14.66 -7.01 -16.42
N VAL A 428 14.06 -8.19 -16.59
CA VAL A 428 13.34 -8.56 -17.81
C VAL A 428 12.14 -7.65 -18.04
N GLU A 429 11.31 -7.42 -17.03
CA GLU A 429 10.14 -6.50 -17.09
C GLU A 429 10.53 -5.09 -17.54
N ARG A 430 11.59 -4.52 -16.95
CA ARG A 430 12.09 -3.19 -17.35
C ARG A 430 12.51 -3.16 -18.81
N ARG A 431 13.17 -4.22 -19.30
CA ARG A 431 13.57 -4.30 -20.71
C ARG A 431 12.35 -4.42 -21.63
N ILE A 432 11.37 -5.27 -21.31
CA ILE A 432 10.12 -5.37 -22.07
C ILE A 432 9.45 -3.99 -22.17
N LEU A 433 9.39 -3.24 -21.08
CA LEU A 433 8.76 -1.90 -21.04
C LEU A 433 9.49 -0.83 -21.87
N THR A 434 10.69 -1.12 -22.40
CA THR A 434 11.37 -0.25 -23.37
C THR A 434 10.96 -0.51 -24.82
N LEU A 435 10.26 -1.62 -25.10
CA LEU A 435 9.73 -1.92 -26.43
C LEU A 435 8.55 -0.96 -26.73
N PRO A 436 8.59 -0.20 -27.85
CA PRO A 436 7.47 0.65 -28.24
C PRO A 436 6.18 -0.15 -28.36
N GLY A 437 5.09 0.40 -27.82
CA GLY A 437 3.77 -0.24 -27.86
C GLY A 437 3.42 -1.12 -26.66
N ILE A 438 4.32 -1.32 -25.68
CA ILE A 438 3.99 -1.98 -24.42
C ILE A 438 3.53 -0.94 -23.37
N ALA A 439 2.43 -1.24 -22.67
CA ALA A 439 1.89 -0.46 -21.55
C ALA A 439 2.30 -1.05 -20.18
N GLN A 440 2.20 -2.36 -20.02
CA GLN A 440 2.54 -3.08 -18.78
C GLN A 440 3.22 -4.42 -19.08
N ALA A 441 4.03 -4.90 -18.15
CA ALA A 441 4.68 -6.21 -18.24
C ALA A 441 4.80 -6.83 -16.85
N ALA A 442 4.64 -8.15 -16.78
CA ALA A 442 4.89 -8.96 -15.60
C ALA A 442 5.62 -10.25 -16.00
N VAL A 443 6.74 -10.54 -15.35
CA VAL A 443 7.56 -11.73 -15.57
C VAL A 443 7.51 -12.59 -14.31
N PHE A 444 7.30 -13.89 -14.50
CA PHE A 444 7.10 -14.82 -13.40
C PHE A 444 7.59 -16.22 -13.79
N ALA A 445 8.06 -16.98 -12.80
CA ALA A 445 8.31 -18.40 -12.96
C ALA A 445 7.02 -19.21 -12.78
N VAL A 446 6.88 -20.25 -13.60
CA VAL A 446 5.96 -21.37 -13.40
C VAL A 446 6.81 -22.62 -13.18
N ARG A 447 6.45 -23.47 -12.21
CA ARG A 447 7.13 -24.74 -12.00
C ARG A 447 6.41 -25.87 -12.70
N ASP A 448 7.13 -26.72 -13.41
CA ASP A 448 6.58 -27.96 -13.94
C ASP A 448 6.44 -29.03 -12.83
N PRO A 449 5.88 -30.22 -13.12
CA PRO A 449 5.78 -31.31 -12.14
C PRO A 449 7.12 -31.78 -11.57
N ASP A 450 8.22 -31.60 -12.31
CA ASP A 450 9.58 -31.94 -11.91
C ASP A 450 10.28 -30.79 -11.13
N LEU A 451 9.52 -29.73 -10.81
CA LEU A 451 9.95 -28.53 -10.09
C LEU A 451 10.96 -27.65 -10.86
N VAL A 452 11.12 -27.86 -12.16
CA VAL A 452 11.92 -27.00 -13.03
C VAL A 452 11.19 -25.67 -13.20
N GLU A 453 11.92 -24.56 -13.09
CA GLU A 453 11.35 -23.22 -13.25
C GLU A 453 11.39 -22.77 -14.70
N HIS A 454 10.22 -22.46 -15.22
CA HIS A 454 10.00 -21.95 -16.57
C HIS A 454 9.69 -20.46 -16.52
N LEU A 455 10.48 -19.66 -17.24
CA LEU A 455 10.31 -18.21 -17.29
C LEU A 455 9.17 -17.84 -18.26
N LYS A 456 8.12 -17.20 -17.74
CA LYS A 456 6.98 -16.71 -18.53
C LYS A 456 6.83 -15.20 -18.39
N ALA A 457 6.24 -14.56 -19.41
CA ALA A 457 5.89 -13.15 -19.36
C ALA A 457 4.42 -12.93 -19.74
N ALA A 458 3.79 -11.93 -19.14
CA ALA A 458 2.52 -11.38 -19.57
C ALA A 458 2.70 -9.89 -19.86
N VAL A 459 2.22 -9.44 -21.01
CA VAL A 459 2.34 -8.05 -21.46
C VAL A 459 0.98 -7.48 -21.84
N VAL A 460 0.82 -6.18 -21.65
CA VAL A 460 -0.37 -5.43 -22.08
C VAL A 460 0.07 -4.41 -23.12
N PRO A 461 -0.43 -4.49 -24.37
CA PRO A 461 -0.17 -3.47 -25.38
C PRO A 461 -0.81 -2.13 -25.01
N ARG A 462 -0.21 -1.03 -25.49
CA ARG A 462 -0.85 0.30 -25.46
C ARG A 462 -2.11 0.30 -26.35
N PRO A 463 -3.12 1.14 -26.04
CA PRO A 463 -4.29 1.29 -26.90
C PRO A 463 -3.89 1.54 -28.37
N GLY A 464 -4.38 0.70 -29.27
CA GLY A 464 -4.11 0.78 -30.72
C GLY A 464 -2.76 0.22 -31.17
N ALA A 465 -1.88 -0.23 -30.27
CA ALA A 465 -0.65 -0.93 -30.63
C ALA A 465 -0.94 -2.38 -31.03
N ARG A 466 -0.18 -2.88 -32.02
CA ARG A 466 -0.12 -4.30 -32.36
C ARG A 466 1.25 -4.81 -31.95
N ILE A 467 1.27 -5.79 -31.07
CA ILE A 467 2.47 -6.42 -30.53
C ILE A 467 2.25 -7.91 -30.64
N GLU A 468 3.25 -8.63 -31.14
CA GLU A 468 3.27 -10.09 -31.14
C GLU A 468 4.28 -10.60 -30.11
N ALA A 469 4.11 -11.85 -29.66
CA ALA A 469 4.99 -12.47 -28.67
C ALA A 469 6.45 -12.47 -29.12
N GLU A 470 6.69 -12.68 -30.41
CA GLU A 470 8.04 -12.74 -30.98
C GLU A 470 8.75 -11.38 -30.99
N ASP A 471 8.02 -10.26 -31.10
CA ASP A 471 8.60 -8.92 -30.98
C ASP A 471 9.24 -8.73 -29.60
N VAL A 472 8.55 -9.17 -28.55
CA VAL A 472 9.03 -9.13 -27.17
C VAL A 472 10.24 -10.02 -26.97
N ARG A 473 10.20 -11.25 -27.50
CA ARG A 473 11.29 -12.22 -27.39
C ARG A 473 12.55 -11.74 -28.11
N ALA A 474 12.41 -11.23 -29.34
CA ALA A 474 13.52 -10.67 -30.12
C ALA A 474 14.15 -9.45 -29.42
N HIS A 475 13.33 -8.55 -28.87
CA HIS A 475 13.81 -7.37 -28.13
C HIS A 475 14.59 -7.71 -26.86
N LEU A 476 14.18 -8.77 -26.16
CA LEU A 476 14.87 -9.31 -25.00
C LEU A 476 16.17 -10.01 -25.37
N ALA A 477 16.15 -10.85 -26.41
CA ALA A 477 17.34 -11.54 -26.90
C ALA A 477 18.45 -10.55 -27.28
N ALA A 478 18.08 -9.46 -27.98
CA ALA A 478 19.02 -8.42 -28.39
C ALA A 478 19.58 -7.60 -27.20
N GLY A 479 18.84 -7.49 -26.10
CA GLY A 479 19.22 -6.63 -24.97
C GLY A 479 19.86 -7.34 -23.78
N LEU A 480 19.44 -8.57 -23.49
CA LEU A 480 19.81 -9.33 -22.29
C LEU A 480 20.40 -10.72 -22.61
N GLY A 481 20.35 -11.16 -23.88
CA GLY A 481 20.77 -12.49 -24.30
C GLY A 481 19.70 -13.57 -24.14
N ALA A 482 19.94 -14.74 -24.74
CA ALA A 482 18.95 -15.81 -24.89
C ALA A 482 18.42 -16.38 -23.56
N GLY A 483 19.28 -16.52 -22.55
CA GLY A 483 18.89 -17.06 -21.23
C GLY A 483 17.93 -16.17 -20.42
N HIS A 484 17.65 -14.94 -20.87
CA HIS A 484 16.68 -14.03 -20.25
C HIS A 484 15.35 -13.94 -21.02
N VAL A 485 15.22 -14.69 -22.12
CA VAL A 485 14.03 -14.69 -22.97
C VAL A 485 13.01 -15.66 -22.37
N PRO A 486 11.79 -15.19 -22.02
CA PRO A 486 10.72 -16.06 -21.59
C PRO A 486 10.43 -17.13 -22.65
N GLU A 487 10.16 -18.34 -22.19
CA GLU A 487 9.73 -19.44 -23.05
C GLU A 487 8.44 -19.11 -23.78
N GLU A 488 7.55 -18.35 -23.12
CA GLU A 488 6.28 -17.92 -23.67
C GLU A 488 5.90 -16.53 -23.15
N VAL A 489 5.24 -15.76 -24.02
CA VAL A 489 4.79 -14.39 -23.76
C VAL A 489 3.28 -14.33 -24.02
N LEU A 490 2.50 -14.10 -22.96
CA LEU A 490 1.07 -13.87 -23.03
C LEU A 490 0.80 -12.40 -23.34
N ILE A 491 -0.13 -12.15 -24.25
CA ILE A 491 -0.62 -10.80 -24.56
C ILE A 491 -2.02 -10.69 -23.98
N LEU A 492 -2.20 -9.78 -23.03
CA LEU A 492 -3.45 -9.60 -22.28
C LEU A 492 -4.02 -8.21 -22.51
N ASP A 493 -5.34 -8.08 -22.41
CA ASP A 493 -6.02 -6.78 -22.41
C ASP A 493 -5.70 -5.97 -21.14
N ALA A 494 -5.50 -6.65 -20.01
CA ALA A 494 -5.08 -6.07 -18.74
C ALA A 494 -4.31 -7.08 -17.89
N LEU A 495 -3.33 -6.61 -17.11
CA LEU A 495 -2.73 -7.44 -16.06
C LEU A 495 -3.70 -7.55 -14.88
N PRO A 496 -3.87 -8.75 -14.28
CA PRO A 496 -4.53 -8.82 -12.98
C PRO A 496 -3.69 -8.02 -11.98
N LEU A 497 -4.32 -7.08 -11.28
CA LEU A 497 -3.67 -6.30 -10.24
C LEU A 497 -4.11 -6.81 -8.87
N ASN A 498 -3.19 -6.77 -7.91
CA ASN A 498 -3.55 -6.73 -6.51
C ASN A 498 -3.97 -5.28 -6.16
N ALA A 499 -4.57 -5.01 -4.99
CA ALA A 499 -5.06 -3.68 -4.59
C ALA A 499 -3.97 -2.83 -3.96
N GLY A 500 -2.77 -3.38 -3.81
CA GLY A 500 -1.59 -2.52 -3.81
C GLY A 500 -1.34 -1.91 -5.19
N GLY A 501 -2.17 -2.22 -6.19
CA GLY A 501 -2.06 -1.81 -7.59
C GLY A 501 -0.86 -2.42 -8.31
N LYS A 502 -0.33 -3.55 -7.84
CA LYS A 502 0.81 -4.25 -8.44
C LYS A 502 0.31 -5.46 -9.26
N PRO A 503 1.00 -5.90 -10.32
CA PRO A 503 0.67 -7.16 -11.00
C PRO A 503 0.59 -8.35 -10.03
N ASP A 504 -0.53 -9.08 -10.07
CA ASP A 504 -0.75 -10.30 -9.28
C ASP A 504 -0.14 -11.51 -10.01
N LYS A 505 1.17 -11.67 -9.81
CA LYS A 505 1.94 -12.81 -10.35
C LYS A 505 1.42 -14.17 -9.86
N ARG A 506 0.74 -14.23 -8.70
CA ARG A 506 0.15 -15.49 -8.22
C ARG A 506 -1.07 -15.84 -9.07
N ARG A 507 -1.97 -14.87 -9.34
CA ARG A 507 -3.11 -15.08 -10.24
C ARG A 507 -2.66 -15.47 -11.65
N LEU A 508 -1.60 -14.83 -12.16
CA LEU A 508 -0.98 -15.20 -13.45
C LEU A 508 -0.46 -16.65 -13.46
N ARG A 509 0.28 -17.08 -12.43
CA ARG A 509 0.76 -18.47 -12.30
C ARG A 509 -0.39 -19.48 -12.20
N LEU A 510 -1.44 -19.17 -11.43
CA LEU A 510 -2.59 -20.06 -11.28
C LEU A 510 -3.37 -20.21 -12.59
N ALA A 511 -3.57 -19.10 -13.31
CA ALA A 511 -4.19 -19.14 -14.64
C ALA A 511 -3.37 -20.03 -15.59
N TRP A 512 -2.03 -19.95 -15.51
CA TRP A 512 -1.14 -20.78 -16.31
C TRP A 512 -1.36 -22.29 -16.12
N HIS A 513 -1.42 -22.74 -14.87
CA HIS A 513 -1.64 -24.16 -14.56
C HIS A 513 -3.02 -24.67 -15.03
N GLY A 514 -4.00 -23.77 -15.21
CA GLY A 514 -5.32 -24.08 -15.76
C GLY A 514 -5.35 -24.27 -17.27
N THR A 515 -4.29 -23.90 -18.00
CA THR A 515 -4.24 -23.91 -19.49
C THR A 515 -3.64 -25.18 -20.09
N THR A 516 -3.55 -26.28 -19.34
CA THR A 516 -3.00 -27.54 -19.87
C THR A 516 -3.84 -28.05 -21.07
N HIS A 517 -3.24 -27.98 -22.27
CA HIS A 517 -3.63 -28.61 -23.54
C HIS A 517 -4.65 -27.93 -24.49
N SER A 518 -4.79 -26.60 -24.52
CA SER A 518 -5.45 -26.00 -25.69
C SER A 518 -4.82 -24.69 -26.15
N ASN A 519 -4.42 -24.67 -27.41
CA ASN A 519 -3.82 -23.55 -28.12
C ASN A 519 -4.89 -22.51 -28.49
N THR A 520 -5.53 -21.89 -27.49
CA THR A 520 -6.56 -20.86 -27.71
C THR A 520 -6.31 -19.66 -26.79
N PRO A 521 -6.29 -18.41 -27.30
CA PRO A 521 -6.07 -17.24 -26.48
C PRO A 521 -7.24 -17.02 -25.52
N VAL A 522 -6.93 -16.87 -24.22
CA VAL A 522 -7.91 -16.51 -23.19
C VAL A 522 -8.32 -15.04 -23.41
N ARG A 523 -9.49 -14.83 -24.02
CA ARG A 523 -10.23 -13.58 -23.88
C ARG A 523 -10.95 -13.61 -22.54
N GLU A 524 -10.75 -12.53 -21.78
CA GLU A 524 -11.44 -12.14 -20.55
C GLU A 524 -11.18 -13.01 -19.30
N VAL A 525 -10.52 -12.38 -18.32
CA VAL A 525 -10.56 -12.79 -16.92
C VAL A 525 -11.15 -11.62 -16.13
N SER A 526 -12.46 -11.70 -15.84
CA SER A 526 -13.16 -10.80 -14.92
C SER A 526 -12.75 -11.02 -13.46
#